data_AF-A0A958MAB0-F1
#
_entry.id   AF-A0A958MAB0-F1
#
_cell.length_a   1.000
_cell.length_b   1.000
_cell.length_c   1.000
_cell.angle_alpha   90.00
_cell.angle_beta   90.00
_cell.angle_gamma   90.00
#
_symmetry.space_group_name_H-M   'P 1'
#
loop_
_entity.id
_entity.type
_entity.pdbx_description
1 polymer ?
#
loop_
_entity_poly.entity_id
_entity_poly.type
_entity_poly.pdbx_seq_one_letter_code
_entity_poly.pdbx_strand_id
1 'polypeptide(L)'
;MTKSHLILICCCSYIMGMSFSPALLSMSTFALAATALISIDPPPGRRISWDVEAIRRLLRPWQEPALAVIGVLFLIVLLSGLQGGDMTYWLTRLRVKIPLLVLPLMFIMFPHIRERKLHAIYYFLILWMSVLSIGVGLHYLWHAEAINTLMKQGQPMPTPGNHIRFSMMLAYGVVCGAYLYWKKWYWKFHWERKLLLALSIFLFLFMHLLSVRSGLLVIYSCGLVMGGIYAFVSRRYWIAACIILGIVMTPLLAYYLIPSFKAKVEYMSYDSWMRRHEMGALYADSGRIVSVEVGYEIFRRHPVFGVGVGHIRNEVNRIFAEKHADLPHPLMPHNQF
;
A
#
# COMPACT_ATOMS: atom_id res chain seq x y z
N MET A 1 25.40 5.56 -19.51
CA MET A 1 24.13 5.66 -18.76
C MET A 1 24.34 6.59 -17.58
N THR A 2 23.52 7.62 -17.36
CA THR A 2 23.71 8.54 -16.21
C THR A 2 23.06 7.98 -14.93
N LYS A 3 23.52 8.38 -13.73
CA LYS A 3 22.92 7.98 -12.42
C LYS A 3 21.41 8.09 -12.43
N SER A 4 20.87 9.18 -12.96
CA SER A 4 19.42 9.42 -13.05
C SER A 4 18.67 8.53 -14.05
N HIS A 5 19.33 7.82 -14.98
CA HIS A 5 18.67 6.81 -15.82
C HIS A 5 18.64 5.45 -15.11
N LEU A 6 19.70 5.13 -14.37
CA LEU A 6 19.75 3.92 -13.56
C LEU A 6 18.68 3.96 -12.46
N ILE A 7 18.53 5.08 -11.76
CA ILE A 7 17.44 5.28 -10.78
C ILE A 7 16.07 5.05 -11.42
N LEU A 8 15.83 5.59 -12.61
CA LEU A 8 14.55 5.42 -13.31
C LEU A 8 14.27 3.94 -13.63
N ILE A 9 15.26 3.22 -14.15
CA ILE A 9 15.15 1.78 -14.43
C ILE A 9 14.83 1.03 -13.15
N CYS A 10 15.56 1.29 -12.06
CA CYS A 10 15.32 0.62 -10.79
C CYS A 10 13.92 0.94 -10.22
N CYS A 11 13.43 2.17 -10.35
CA CYS A 11 12.05 2.53 -9.97
C CYS A 11 11.00 1.78 -10.80
N CYS A 12 11.19 1.67 -12.12
CA CYS A 12 10.27 0.90 -12.98
C CYS A 12 10.31 -0.59 -12.63
N SER A 13 11.50 -1.16 -12.42
CA SER A 13 11.66 -2.54 -11.96
C SER A 13 11.04 -2.77 -10.58
N TYR A 14 11.11 -1.78 -9.68
CA TYR A 14 10.45 -1.83 -8.38
C TYR A 14 8.92 -1.92 -8.52
N ILE A 15 8.33 -1.09 -9.38
CA ILE A 15 6.90 -1.13 -9.69
C ILE A 15 6.50 -2.51 -10.25
N MET A 16 7.26 -3.05 -11.20
CA MET A 16 6.98 -4.39 -11.75
C MET A 16 7.14 -5.49 -10.68
N GLY A 17 8.17 -5.39 -9.85
CA GLY A 17 8.45 -6.32 -8.75
C GLY A 17 7.34 -6.34 -7.71
N MET A 18 6.74 -5.19 -7.39
CA MET A 18 5.60 -5.13 -6.48
C MET A 18 4.39 -5.94 -6.97
N SER A 19 4.20 -6.05 -8.29
CA SER A 19 3.07 -6.79 -8.88
C SER A 19 3.30 -8.31 -8.96
N PHE A 20 4.50 -8.77 -9.32
CA PHE A 20 4.73 -10.20 -9.62
C PHE A 20 5.78 -10.90 -8.79
N SER A 21 6.86 -10.21 -8.41
CA SER A 21 8.09 -10.89 -7.97
C SER A 21 8.71 -10.23 -6.76
N PRO A 22 8.62 -10.87 -5.57
CA PRO A 22 9.36 -10.45 -4.38
C PRO A 22 10.88 -10.39 -4.62
N ALA A 23 11.41 -11.25 -5.50
CA ALA A 23 12.82 -11.23 -5.87
C ALA A 23 13.17 -9.95 -6.64
N LEU A 24 12.42 -9.60 -7.69
CA LEU A 24 12.64 -8.36 -8.45
C LEU A 24 12.45 -7.12 -7.57
N LEU A 25 11.49 -7.15 -6.65
CA LEU A 25 11.28 -6.09 -5.65
C LEU A 25 12.52 -5.91 -4.77
N SER A 26 13.08 -7.02 -4.28
CA SER A 26 14.29 -6.98 -3.45
C SER A 26 15.50 -6.48 -4.26
N MET A 27 15.72 -7.03 -5.44
CA MET A 27 16.82 -6.64 -6.35
C MET A 27 16.76 -5.16 -6.72
N SER A 28 15.57 -4.65 -7.05
CA SER A 28 15.37 -3.23 -7.38
C SER A 28 15.59 -2.32 -6.17
N THR A 29 15.20 -2.75 -4.97
CA THR A 29 15.47 -2.01 -3.71
C THR A 29 16.97 -1.94 -3.41
N PHE A 30 17.68 -3.06 -3.51
CA PHE A 30 19.14 -3.08 -3.33
C PHE A 30 19.86 -2.27 -4.41
N ALA A 31 19.40 -2.35 -5.66
CA ALA A 31 19.94 -1.53 -6.74
C ALA A 31 19.72 -0.05 -6.46
N LEU A 32 18.51 0.38 -6.04
CA LEU A 32 18.23 1.76 -5.64
C LEU A 32 19.17 2.22 -4.51
N ALA A 33 19.33 1.41 -3.46
CA ALA A 33 20.23 1.72 -2.35
C ALA A 33 21.70 1.86 -2.81
N ALA A 34 22.18 0.95 -3.65
CA ALA A 34 23.52 1.00 -4.22
C ALA A 34 23.71 2.26 -5.10
N THR A 35 22.71 2.61 -5.92
CA THR A 35 22.77 3.83 -6.73
C THR A 35 22.76 5.12 -5.90
N ALA A 36 22.14 5.09 -4.72
CA ALA A 36 22.12 6.23 -3.83
C ALA A 36 23.53 6.51 -3.26
N LEU A 37 24.30 5.46 -2.97
CA LEU A 37 25.66 5.51 -2.40
C LEU A 37 26.76 5.91 -3.40
N ILE A 38 26.49 5.79 -4.70
CA ILE A 38 27.49 5.93 -5.75
C ILE A 38 27.27 7.22 -6.55
N SER A 39 28.32 7.98 -6.82
CA SER A 39 28.36 9.02 -7.85
C SER A 39 28.90 8.46 -9.17
N ILE A 40 28.27 8.86 -10.28
CA ILE A 40 28.71 8.50 -11.64
C ILE A 40 29.00 9.80 -12.37
N ASP A 41 30.29 10.06 -12.62
CA ASP A 41 30.73 11.26 -13.31
C ASP A 41 30.21 11.29 -14.77
N PRO A 42 29.86 12.48 -15.30
CA PRO A 42 29.48 12.62 -16.70
C PRO A 42 30.65 12.25 -17.64
N PRO A 43 30.36 11.86 -18.89
CA PRO A 43 31.42 11.55 -19.87
C PRO A 43 32.39 12.73 -20.04
N PRO A 44 33.70 12.48 -20.29
CA PRO A 44 34.31 11.22 -20.75
C PRO A 44 34.88 10.32 -19.63
N GLY A 45 35.13 10.85 -18.43
CA GLY A 45 35.70 10.10 -17.32
C GLY A 45 34.62 9.45 -16.46
N ARG A 46 33.99 8.36 -16.93
CA ARG A 46 33.02 7.59 -16.12
C ARG A 46 33.71 6.91 -14.93
N ARG A 47 34.01 7.66 -13.89
CA ARG A 47 34.50 7.12 -12.62
C ARG A 47 33.31 6.88 -11.71
N ILE A 48 33.33 5.71 -11.07
CA ILE A 48 32.40 5.33 -10.01
C ILE A 48 33.12 5.71 -8.72
N SER A 49 32.57 6.67 -7.99
CA SER A 49 33.09 7.13 -6.71
C SER A 49 32.00 7.04 -5.64
N TRP A 50 32.40 6.98 -4.38
CA TRP A 50 31.47 7.09 -3.27
C TRP A 50 30.94 8.52 -3.19
N ASP A 51 29.62 8.66 -3.09
CA ASP A 51 28.96 9.95 -2.91
C ASP A 51 29.12 10.40 -1.45
N VAL A 52 30.29 10.96 -1.13
CA VAL A 52 30.65 11.37 0.24
C VAL A 52 29.64 12.37 0.81
N GLU A 53 29.05 13.21 -0.04
CA GLU A 53 28.02 14.17 0.36
C GLU A 53 26.71 13.47 0.72
N ALA A 54 26.27 12.48 -0.08
CA ALA A 54 25.11 11.67 0.27
C ALA A 54 25.31 10.91 1.59
N ILE A 55 26.51 10.38 1.85
CA ILE A 55 26.84 9.71 3.12
C ILE A 55 26.84 10.72 4.29
N ARG A 56 27.33 11.95 4.10
CA ARG A 56 27.28 12.98 5.15
C ARG A 56 25.86 13.39 5.51
N ARG A 57 24.93 13.42 4.55
CA ARG A 57 23.50 13.67 4.81
C ARG A 57 22.87 12.59 5.68
N LEU A 58 23.33 11.34 5.53
CA LEU A 58 22.91 10.21 6.37
C LEU A 58 23.21 10.46 7.86
N LEU A 59 24.33 11.09 8.16
CA LEU A 59 24.79 11.37 9.53
C LEU A 59 24.03 12.55 10.18
N ARG A 60 23.10 13.19 9.46
CA ARG A 60 22.27 14.30 9.95
C ARG A 60 20.77 14.01 9.79
N PRO A 61 20.24 12.91 10.34
CA PRO A 61 18.84 12.50 10.13
C PRO A 61 17.84 13.53 10.68
N TRP A 62 18.25 14.33 11.67
CA TRP A 62 17.44 15.39 12.29
C TRP A 62 17.11 16.55 11.35
N GLN A 63 17.82 16.70 10.23
CA GLN A 63 17.52 17.72 9.23
C GLN A 63 16.25 17.41 8.43
N GLU A 64 15.81 16.15 8.43
CA GLU A 64 14.60 15.68 7.74
C GLU A 64 13.66 14.97 8.74
N PRO A 65 12.89 15.72 9.54
CA PRO A 65 12.10 15.17 10.64
C PRO A 65 11.10 14.09 10.19
N ALA A 66 10.57 14.20 8.97
CA ALA A 66 9.68 13.20 8.40
C ALA A 66 10.37 11.82 8.25
N LEU A 67 11.67 11.82 7.96
CA LEU A 67 12.47 10.62 7.74
C LEU A 67 12.99 10.05 9.07
N ALA A 68 13.26 10.92 10.04
CA ALA A 68 13.59 10.53 11.41
C ALA A 68 12.44 9.75 12.09
N VAL A 69 11.17 10.16 11.90
CA VAL A 69 10.00 9.47 12.47
C VAL A 69 9.92 8.01 11.99
N ILE A 70 10.20 7.76 10.71
CA ILE A 70 10.18 6.41 10.16
C ILE A 70 11.31 5.56 10.76
N GLY A 71 12.49 6.16 10.97
CA GLY A 71 13.61 5.51 11.68
C GLY A 71 13.25 5.14 13.13
N VAL A 72 12.52 6.01 13.85
CA VAL A 72 12.05 5.72 15.22
C VAL A 72 11.16 4.48 15.27
N LEU A 73 10.27 4.28 14.29
CA LEU A 73 9.42 3.08 14.22
C LEU A 73 10.25 1.78 14.11
N PHE A 74 11.39 1.82 13.40
CA PHE A 74 12.32 0.69 13.35
C PHE A 74 13.04 0.50 14.69
N LEU A 75 13.49 1.59 15.33
CA LEU A 75 14.17 1.54 16.62
C LEU A 75 13.28 0.96 17.72
N ILE A 76 11.97 1.26 17.73
CA ILE A 76 11.01 0.66 18.67
C ILE A 76 11.06 -0.88 18.58
N VAL A 77 11.06 -1.43 17.36
CA VAL A 77 11.10 -2.89 17.17
C VAL A 77 12.48 -3.46 17.52
N LEU A 78 13.55 -2.75 17.17
CA LEU A 78 14.92 -3.15 17.54
C LEU A 78 15.07 -3.25 19.06
N LEU A 79 14.68 -2.21 19.79
CA LEU A 79 14.77 -2.15 21.26
C LEU A 79 13.81 -3.12 21.94
N SER A 80 12.70 -3.49 21.31
CA SER A 80 11.79 -4.51 21.84
C SER A 80 12.44 -5.89 22.03
N GLY A 81 13.56 -6.16 21.35
CA GLY A 81 14.33 -7.40 21.53
C GLY A 81 14.98 -7.51 22.91
N LEU A 82 15.24 -6.38 23.58
CA LEU A 82 15.79 -6.36 24.94
C LEU A 82 14.83 -6.96 25.98
N GLN A 83 13.53 -7.03 25.67
CA GLN A 83 12.52 -7.60 26.56
C GLN A 83 12.52 -9.15 26.56
N GLY A 84 13.27 -9.81 25.66
CA GLY A 84 13.34 -11.26 25.60
C GLY A 84 12.22 -11.92 24.76
N GLY A 85 12.00 -13.22 24.97
CA GLY A 85 10.96 -14.01 24.31
C GLY A 85 11.42 -14.79 23.09
N ASP A 86 10.54 -14.96 22.10
CA ASP A 86 10.85 -15.63 20.83
C ASP A 86 11.75 -14.74 19.94
N MET A 87 13.07 -14.93 20.09
CA MET A 87 14.08 -14.22 19.31
C MET A 87 14.00 -14.53 17.81
N THR A 88 13.54 -15.71 17.43
CA THR A 88 13.39 -16.09 16.01
C THR A 88 12.27 -15.28 15.37
N TYR A 89 11.14 -15.14 16.07
CA TYR A 89 10.05 -14.29 15.63
C TYR A 89 10.45 -12.82 15.62
N TRP A 90 11.12 -12.33 16.66
CA TRP A 90 11.64 -10.96 16.70
C TRP A 90 12.58 -10.66 15.52
N LEU A 91 13.56 -11.53 15.23
CA LEU A 91 14.46 -11.39 14.09
C LEU A 91 13.70 -11.36 12.76
N THR A 92 12.69 -12.20 12.62
CA THR A 92 11.84 -12.22 11.42
C THR A 92 11.10 -10.90 11.25
N ARG A 93 10.55 -10.34 12.34
CA ARG A 93 9.85 -9.04 12.34
C ARG A 93 10.80 -7.87 12.08
N LEU A 94 11.98 -7.90 12.68
CA LEU A 94 13.02 -6.89 12.44
C LEU A 94 13.42 -6.88 10.96
N ARG A 95 13.64 -8.06 10.36
CA ARG A 95 13.96 -8.21 8.93
C ARG A 95 12.91 -7.59 8.01
N VAL A 96 11.63 -7.83 8.29
CA VAL A 96 10.51 -7.28 7.50
C VAL A 96 10.43 -5.75 7.61
N LYS A 97 10.98 -5.15 8.68
CA LYS A 97 11.00 -3.71 8.92
C LYS A 97 12.28 -3.01 8.49
N ILE A 98 13.32 -3.73 8.07
CA ILE A 98 14.53 -3.13 7.48
C ILE A 98 14.19 -2.13 6.37
N PRO A 99 13.21 -2.36 5.47
CA PRO A 99 12.83 -1.37 4.47
C PRO A 99 12.37 -0.02 5.04
N LEU A 100 11.84 0.03 6.28
CA LEU A 100 11.51 1.29 6.96
C LEU A 100 12.74 2.12 7.28
N LEU A 101 13.91 1.49 7.45
CA LEU A 101 15.18 2.21 7.57
C LEU A 101 15.74 2.52 6.18
N VAL A 102 15.76 1.56 5.27
CA VAL A 102 16.40 1.71 3.95
C VAL A 102 15.68 2.76 3.09
N LEU A 103 14.35 2.81 3.08
CA LEU A 103 13.58 3.74 2.25
C LEU A 103 13.87 5.21 2.57
N PRO A 104 13.76 5.69 3.82
CA PRO A 104 14.14 7.06 4.18
C PRO A 104 15.57 7.40 3.79
N LEU A 105 16.52 6.50 4.08
CA LEU A 105 17.94 6.73 3.79
C LEU A 105 18.18 6.85 2.28
N MET A 106 17.53 6.01 1.46
CA MET A 106 17.59 6.14 0.00
C MET A 106 17.10 7.51 -0.48
N PHE A 107 15.99 8.03 0.06
CA PHE A 107 15.44 9.31 -0.35
C PHE A 107 16.30 10.51 0.07
N ILE A 108 16.94 10.48 1.26
CA ILE A 108 17.91 11.52 1.68
C ILE A 108 19.10 11.58 0.72
N MET A 109 19.55 10.41 0.28
CA MET A 109 20.74 10.24 -0.53
C MET A 109 20.48 10.48 -2.02
N PHE A 110 19.23 10.46 -2.47
CA PHE A 110 18.94 10.71 -3.88
C PHE A 110 19.13 12.18 -4.24
N PRO A 111 19.79 12.47 -5.39
CA PRO A 111 19.76 13.82 -5.94
C PRO A 111 18.33 14.17 -6.33
N HIS A 112 17.98 15.46 -6.25
CA HIS A 112 16.64 15.93 -6.59
C HIS A 112 16.21 15.43 -7.97
N ILE A 113 15.17 14.57 -8.01
CA ILE A 113 14.70 13.97 -9.25
C ILE A 113 13.94 15.04 -10.03
N ARG A 114 14.42 15.38 -11.24
CA ARG A 114 13.72 16.30 -12.14
C ARG A 114 12.26 15.86 -12.35
N GLU A 115 11.32 16.79 -12.28
CA GLU A 115 9.87 16.54 -12.42
C GLU A 115 9.52 15.67 -13.63
N ARG A 116 10.16 15.91 -14.78
CA ARG A 116 9.92 15.13 -16.01
C ARG A 116 10.17 13.63 -15.82
N LYS A 117 11.16 13.24 -15.02
CA LYS A 117 11.46 11.82 -14.73
C LYS A 117 10.47 11.22 -13.74
N LEU A 118 10.04 12.00 -12.76
CA LEU A 118 8.99 11.59 -11.84
C LEU A 118 7.67 11.35 -12.59
N HIS A 119 7.30 12.25 -13.50
CA HIS A 119 6.13 12.06 -14.36
C HIS A 119 6.26 10.84 -15.28
N ALA A 120 7.48 10.49 -15.72
CA ALA A 120 7.75 9.25 -16.45
C ALA A 120 7.40 8.01 -15.62
N ILE A 121 7.76 8.00 -14.34
CA ILE A 121 7.46 6.90 -13.40
C ILE A 121 5.95 6.77 -13.21
N TYR A 122 5.24 7.89 -13.04
CA TYR A 122 3.78 7.91 -12.93
C TYR A 122 3.10 7.40 -14.20
N TYR A 123 3.57 7.84 -15.36
CA TYR A 123 3.08 7.37 -16.66
C TYR A 123 3.27 5.85 -16.81
N PHE A 124 4.47 5.35 -16.47
CA PHE A 124 4.78 3.92 -16.49
C PHE A 124 3.88 3.13 -15.53
N LEU A 125 3.69 3.61 -14.30
CA LEU A 125 2.79 2.99 -13.32
C LEU A 125 1.37 2.83 -13.88
N ILE A 126 0.81 3.88 -14.46
CA ILE A 126 -0.57 3.87 -15.00
C ILE A 126 -0.69 2.85 -16.13
N LEU A 127 0.27 2.84 -17.07
CA LEU A 127 0.28 1.87 -18.18
C LEU A 127 0.43 0.43 -17.66
N TRP A 128 1.39 0.20 -16.78
CA TRP A 128 1.66 -1.11 -16.19
C TRP A 128 0.42 -1.64 -15.47
N MET A 129 -0.17 -0.86 -14.58
CA MET A 129 -1.37 -1.26 -13.85
C MET A 129 -2.57 -1.45 -14.76
N SER A 130 -2.68 -0.70 -15.87
CA SER A 130 -3.74 -0.89 -16.86
C SER A 130 -3.61 -2.22 -17.58
N VAL A 131 -2.40 -2.58 -18.02
CA VAL A 131 -2.13 -3.89 -18.64
C VAL A 131 -2.49 -5.03 -17.68
N LEU A 132 -2.10 -4.92 -16.41
CA LEU A 132 -2.44 -5.94 -15.41
C LEU A 132 -3.94 -6.03 -15.13
N SER A 133 -4.61 -4.88 -15.04
CA SER A 133 -6.06 -4.83 -14.82
C SER A 133 -6.83 -5.43 -15.99
N ILE A 134 -6.37 -5.23 -17.23
CA ILE A 134 -6.94 -5.91 -18.40
C ILE A 134 -6.78 -7.42 -18.27
N GLY A 135 -5.57 -7.90 -17.92
CA GLY A 135 -5.33 -9.34 -17.73
C GLY A 135 -6.23 -9.96 -16.65
N VAL A 136 -6.35 -9.31 -15.49
CA VAL A 136 -7.24 -9.76 -14.40
C VAL A 136 -8.71 -9.67 -14.81
N GLY A 137 -9.10 -8.61 -15.53
CA GLY A 137 -10.45 -8.43 -16.05
C GLY A 137 -10.85 -9.53 -17.03
N LEU A 138 -9.97 -9.88 -17.97
CA LEU A 138 -10.20 -11.00 -18.90
C LEU A 138 -10.32 -12.34 -18.16
N HIS A 139 -9.46 -12.58 -17.16
CA HIS A 139 -9.56 -13.77 -16.32
C HIS A 139 -10.88 -13.81 -15.54
N TYR A 140 -11.35 -12.66 -15.04
CA TYR A 140 -12.65 -12.55 -14.38
C TYR A 140 -13.81 -12.85 -15.34
N LEU A 141 -13.79 -12.32 -16.56
CA LEU A 141 -14.83 -12.58 -17.55
C LEU A 141 -14.92 -14.06 -17.92
N TRP A 142 -13.79 -14.77 -17.96
CA TRP A 142 -13.76 -16.20 -18.26
C TRP A 142 -14.23 -17.11 -17.10
N HIS A 143 -14.07 -16.65 -15.85
CA HIS A 143 -14.35 -17.45 -14.64
C HIS A 143 -15.28 -16.73 -13.65
N ALA A 144 -16.23 -15.94 -14.14
CA ALA A 144 -17.03 -15.03 -13.33
C ALA A 144 -17.80 -15.74 -12.21
N GLU A 145 -18.39 -16.91 -12.50
CA GLU A 145 -19.18 -17.67 -11.54
C GLU A 145 -18.33 -18.21 -10.38
N ALA A 146 -17.20 -18.84 -10.71
CA ALA A 146 -16.25 -19.36 -9.73
C ALA A 146 -15.70 -18.23 -8.84
N ILE A 147 -15.31 -17.10 -9.42
CA ILE A 147 -14.75 -15.98 -8.67
C ILE A 147 -15.81 -15.32 -7.79
N ASN A 148 -17.04 -15.15 -8.27
CA ASN A 148 -18.12 -14.59 -7.43
C ASN A 148 -18.48 -15.53 -6.28
N THR A 149 -18.41 -16.85 -6.48
CA THR A 149 -18.59 -17.83 -5.39
C THR A 149 -17.50 -17.71 -4.33
N LEU A 150 -16.23 -17.59 -4.75
CA LEU A 150 -15.11 -17.34 -3.83
C LEU A 150 -15.29 -16.02 -3.06
N MET A 151 -15.73 -14.97 -3.75
CA MET A 151 -16.00 -13.66 -3.13
C MET A 151 -17.10 -13.72 -2.06
N LYS A 152 -18.17 -14.50 -2.31
CA LYS A 152 -19.25 -14.78 -1.34
C LYS A 152 -18.75 -15.56 -0.13
N GLN A 153 -17.68 -16.34 -0.27
CA GLN A 153 -17.01 -17.04 0.83
C GLN A 153 -15.96 -16.18 1.56
N GLY A 154 -15.88 -14.88 1.22
CA GLY A 154 -14.94 -13.95 1.85
C GLY A 154 -13.55 -13.91 1.22
N GLN A 155 -13.24 -14.79 0.27
CA GLN A 155 -11.97 -14.81 -0.45
C GLN A 155 -11.82 -13.58 -1.38
N PRO A 156 -10.59 -13.11 -1.64
CA PRO A 156 -10.34 -12.04 -2.61
C PRO A 156 -10.36 -12.57 -4.04
N MET A 157 -10.64 -11.68 -5.01
CA MET A 157 -10.43 -11.97 -6.43
C MET A 157 -8.95 -12.30 -6.69
N PRO A 158 -8.63 -13.33 -7.50
CA PRO A 158 -7.26 -13.65 -7.85
C PRO A 158 -6.61 -12.49 -8.63
N THR A 159 -5.48 -12.02 -8.13
CA THR A 159 -4.67 -10.95 -8.73
C THR A 159 -3.20 -11.36 -8.76
N PRO A 160 -2.37 -10.77 -9.63
CA PRO A 160 -0.92 -10.91 -9.54
C PRO A 160 -0.42 -10.52 -8.15
N GLY A 161 0.28 -11.46 -7.51
CA GLY A 161 0.81 -11.26 -6.16
C GLY A 161 -0.29 -11.10 -5.11
N ASN A 162 -0.17 -10.08 -4.26
CA ASN A 162 -1.07 -9.87 -3.14
C ASN A 162 -2.15 -8.81 -3.49
N HIS A 163 -3.42 -9.18 -3.36
CA HIS A 163 -4.57 -8.33 -3.70
C HIS A 163 -4.61 -6.98 -2.97
N ILE A 164 -4.11 -6.90 -1.72
CA ILE A 164 -4.02 -5.64 -0.96
C ILE A 164 -3.00 -4.72 -1.64
N ARG A 165 -1.77 -5.22 -1.87
CA ARG A 165 -0.71 -4.45 -2.54
C ARG A 165 -1.12 -4.02 -3.94
N PHE A 166 -1.72 -4.94 -4.70
CA PHE A 166 -2.24 -4.65 -6.04
C PHE A 166 -3.30 -3.52 -6.00
N SER A 167 -4.28 -3.59 -5.09
CA SER A 167 -5.31 -2.56 -4.93
C SER A 167 -4.75 -1.19 -4.53
N MET A 168 -3.71 -1.16 -3.69
CA MET A 168 -3.04 0.09 -3.29
C MET A 168 -2.26 0.70 -4.46
N MET A 169 -1.60 -0.12 -5.29
CA MET A 169 -0.95 0.35 -6.51
C MET A 169 -1.96 0.90 -7.53
N LEU A 170 -3.14 0.29 -7.65
CA LEU A 170 -4.22 0.82 -8.49
C LEU A 170 -4.66 2.20 -8.00
N ALA A 171 -4.95 2.34 -6.70
CA ALA A 171 -5.34 3.61 -6.10
C ALA A 171 -4.28 4.69 -6.34
N TYR A 172 -2.99 4.34 -6.13
CA TYR A 172 -1.88 5.24 -6.40
C TYR A 172 -1.77 5.61 -7.89
N GLY A 173 -2.03 4.66 -8.79
CA GLY A 173 -2.09 4.90 -10.24
C GLY A 173 -3.19 5.90 -10.62
N VAL A 174 -4.39 5.77 -10.05
CA VAL A 174 -5.50 6.71 -10.28
C VAL A 174 -5.14 8.11 -9.80
N VAL A 175 -4.57 8.24 -8.61
CA VAL A 175 -4.12 9.54 -8.05
C VAL A 175 -3.02 10.15 -8.93
N CYS A 176 -2.01 9.36 -9.32
CA CYS A 176 -0.96 9.79 -10.24
C CYS A 176 -1.54 10.27 -11.58
N GLY A 177 -2.53 9.57 -12.12
CA GLY A 177 -3.18 9.92 -13.38
C GLY A 177 -3.99 11.21 -13.30
N ALA A 178 -4.74 11.39 -12.22
CA ALA A 178 -5.43 12.65 -11.93
C ALA A 178 -4.43 13.82 -11.80
N TYR A 179 -3.31 13.60 -11.11
CA TYR A 179 -2.24 14.59 -10.98
C TYR A 179 -1.61 14.97 -12.32
N LEU A 180 -1.23 14.00 -13.15
CA LEU A 180 -0.66 14.26 -14.49
C LEU A 180 -1.65 14.99 -15.40
N TYR A 181 -2.94 14.62 -15.33
CA TYR A 181 -3.99 15.29 -16.08
C TYR A 181 -4.16 16.76 -15.64
N TRP A 182 -4.13 17.03 -14.34
CA TRP A 182 -4.21 18.39 -13.78
C TRP A 182 -3.01 19.25 -14.20
N LYS A 183 -1.80 18.70 -14.17
CA LYS A 183 -0.58 19.35 -14.68
C LYS A 183 -0.54 19.51 -16.19
N LYS A 184 -1.57 19.04 -16.92
CA LYS A 184 -1.66 19.04 -18.39
C LYS A 184 -0.45 18.39 -19.06
N TRP A 185 0.16 17.41 -18.39
CA TRP A 185 1.40 16.80 -18.86
C TRP A 185 1.12 15.75 -19.95
N TYR A 186 2.05 15.67 -20.91
CA TYR A 186 2.12 14.65 -21.94
C TYR A 186 3.60 14.36 -22.24
N TRP A 187 3.91 13.16 -22.73
CA TRP A 187 5.26 12.72 -23.04
C TRP A 187 5.72 13.24 -24.40
N LYS A 188 4.96 12.91 -25.45
CA LYS A 188 5.28 13.29 -26.84
C LYS A 188 4.07 13.85 -27.57
N PHE A 189 2.90 13.24 -27.41
CA PHE A 189 1.71 13.62 -28.17
C PHE A 189 0.58 14.15 -27.27
N HIS A 190 -0.17 15.15 -27.76
CA HIS A 190 -1.29 15.74 -27.02
C HIS A 190 -2.44 14.75 -26.72
N TRP A 191 -2.60 13.69 -27.52
CA TRP A 191 -3.62 12.66 -27.28
C TRP A 191 -3.32 11.81 -26.04
N GLU A 192 -2.05 11.71 -25.62
CA GLU A 192 -1.64 10.94 -24.44
C GLU A 192 -2.31 11.46 -23.18
N ARG A 193 -2.61 12.76 -23.11
CA ARG A 193 -3.35 13.34 -21.99
C ARG A 193 -4.77 12.76 -21.90
N LYS A 194 -5.44 12.57 -23.04
CA LYS A 194 -6.77 11.94 -23.08
C LYS A 194 -6.67 10.45 -22.78
N LEU A 195 -5.63 9.77 -23.28
CA LEU A 195 -5.35 8.37 -22.91
C LEU A 195 -5.16 8.23 -21.41
N LEU A 196 -4.34 9.07 -20.78
CA LEU A 196 -4.10 9.04 -19.33
C LEU A 196 -5.39 9.22 -18.53
N LEU A 197 -6.25 10.14 -18.95
CA LEU A 197 -7.57 10.30 -18.34
C LEU A 197 -8.41 9.03 -18.48
N ALA A 198 -8.49 8.48 -19.71
CA ALA A 198 -9.24 7.26 -19.98
C ALA A 198 -8.73 6.06 -19.16
N LEU A 199 -7.41 5.87 -19.08
CA LEU A 199 -6.78 4.83 -18.26
C LEU A 199 -7.04 5.06 -16.78
N SER A 200 -6.98 6.30 -16.28
CA SER A 200 -7.27 6.59 -14.87
C SER A 200 -8.72 6.27 -14.51
N ILE A 201 -9.67 6.61 -15.39
CA ILE A 201 -11.07 6.25 -15.23
C ILE A 201 -11.25 4.74 -15.27
N PHE A 202 -10.61 4.06 -16.24
CA PHE A 202 -10.62 2.60 -16.32
C PHE A 202 -10.10 1.95 -15.02
N LEU A 203 -8.95 2.38 -14.50
CA LEU A 203 -8.39 1.87 -13.24
C LEU A 203 -9.33 2.15 -12.06
N PHE A 204 -9.95 3.32 -12.00
CA PHE A 204 -10.93 3.65 -10.96
C PHE A 204 -12.14 2.71 -11.00
N LEU A 205 -12.73 2.50 -12.18
CA LEU A 205 -13.84 1.55 -12.36
C LEU A 205 -13.41 0.11 -12.03
N PHE A 206 -12.21 -0.28 -12.46
CA PHE A 206 -11.65 -1.61 -12.19
C PHE A 206 -11.44 -1.87 -10.70
N MET A 207 -11.08 -0.85 -9.91
CA MET A 207 -11.01 -0.99 -8.45
C MET A 207 -12.36 -1.36 -7.82
N HIS A 208 -13.47 -0.88 -8.37
CA HIS A 208 -14.81 -1.24 -7.89
C HIS A 208 -15.16 -2.67 -8.28
N LEU A 209 -14.72 -3.13 -9.46
CA LEU A 209 -14.80 -4.54 -9.85
C LEU A 209 -13.99 -5.45 -8.91
N LEU A 210 -12.78 -5.03 -8.53
CA LEU A 210 -11.93 -5.79 -7.62
C LEU A 210 -12.49 -5.83 -6.18
N SER A 211 -13.22 -4.79 -5.77
CA SER A 211 -13.90 -4.67 -4.46
C SER A 211 -12.97 -4.94 -3.25
N VAL A 212 -11.73 -4.46 -3.32
CA VAL A 212 -10.77 -4.55 -2.21
C VAL A 212 -10.88 -3.31 -1.32
N ARG A 213 -11.31 -3.53 -0.08
CA ARG A 213 -11.60 -2.49 0.93
C ARG A 213 -10.48 -1.47 1.12
N SER A 214 -9.23 -1.93 1.28
CA SER A 214 -8.09 -1.04 1.51
C SER A 214 -7.82 -0.11 0.33
N GLY A 215 -7.90 -0.61 -0.90
CA GLY A 215 -7.73 0.21 -2.10
C GLY A 215 -8.85 1.24 -2.25
N LEU A 216 -10.10 0.83 -2.03
CA LEU A 216 -11.26 1.72 -2.07
C LEU A 216 -11.15 2.83 -1.01
N LEU A 217 -10.80 2.49 0.23
CA LEU A 217 -10.60 3.47 1.29
C LEU A 217 -9.55 4.51 0.90
N VAL A 218 -8.41 4.08 0.34
CA VAL A 218 -7.34 4.98 -0.11
C VAL A 218 -7.85 5.93 -1.19
N ILE A 219 -8.50 5.42 -2.24
CA ILE A 219 -8.92 6.29 -3.35
C ILE A 219 -9.99 7.30 -2.93
N TYR A 220 -10.95 6.90 -2.09
CA TYR A 220 -11.98 7.82 -1.59
C TYR A 220 -11.38 8.86 -0.64
N SER A 221 -10.46 8.46 0.24
CA SER A 221 -9.78 9.38 1.15
C SER A 221 -8.92 10.39 0.38
N CYS A 222 -8.15 9.93 -0.61
CA CYS A 222 -7.36 10.80 -1.48
C CYS A 222 -8.27 11.73 -2.31
N GLY A 223 -9.36 11.21 -2.87
CA GLY A 223 -10.33 12.01 -3.61
C GLY A 223 -10.98 13.10 -2.76
N LEU A 224 -11.36 12.78 -1.52
CA LEU A 224 -11.91 13.73 -0.55
C LEU A 224 -10.89 14.82 -0.22
N VAL A 225 -9.66 14.45 0.13
CA VAL A 225 -8.60 15.40 0.52
C VAL A 225 -8.21 16.29 -0.66
N MET A 226 -7.87 15.70 -1.81
CA MET A 226 -7.46 16.46 -3.00
C MET A 226 -8.58 17.35 -3.51
N GLY A 227 -9.79 16.81 -3.56
CA GLY A 227 -10.97 17.53 -4.01
C GLY A 227 -11.38 18.64 -3.04
N GLY A 228 -11.26 18.41 -1.73
CA GLY A 228 -11.48 19.41 -0.68
C GLY A 228 -10.47 20.56 -0.75
N ILE A 229 -9.18 20.25 -0.89
CA ILE A 229 -8.12 21.24 -1.11
C ILE A 229 -8.43 22.06 -2.36
N TYR A 230 -8.77 21.40 -3.47
CA TYR A 230 -9.08 22.09 -4.72
C TYR A 230 -10.31 22.99 -4.60
N ALA A 231 -11.41 22.52 -3.99
CA ALA A 231 -12.61 23.32 -3.76
C ALA A 231 -12.33 24.54 -2.86
N PHE A 232 -11.49 24.36 -1.83
CA PHE A 232 -11.08 25.45 -0.94
C PHE A 232 -10.23 26.51 -1.66
N VAL A 233 -9.19 26.09 -2.38
CA VAL A 233 -8.28 26.99 -3.11
C VAL A 233 -8.99 27.70 -4.25
N SER A 234 -9.85 26.99 -5.00
CA SER A 234 -10.60 27.58 -6.11
C SER A 234 -11.85 28.37 -5.67
N ARG A 235 -12.21 28.33 -4.38
CA ARG A 235 -13.46 28.89 -3.81
C ARG A 235 -14.74 28.34 -4.47
N ARG A 236 -14.65 27.19 -5.16
CA ARG A 236 -15.78 26.55 -5.86
C ARG A 236 -16.38 25.44 -5.01
N TYR A 237 -17.15 25.82 -4.00
CA TYR A 237 -17.75 24.87 -3.05
C TYR A 237 -18.72 23.86 -3.70
N TRP A 238 -19.30 24.18 -4.86
CA TRP A 238 -20.10 23.22 -5.63
C TRP A 238 -19.30 21.97 -6.02
N ILE A 239 -17.98 22.09 -6.21
CA ILE A 239 -17.11 20.95 -6.53
C ILE A 239 -17.01 20.03 -5.32
N ALA A 240 -16.94 20.58 -4.10
CA ALA A 240 -16.99 19.77 -2.88
C ALA A 240 -18.32 19.01 -2.77
N ALA A 241 -19.45 19.64 -3.10
CA ALA A 241 -20.75 18.97 -3.14
C ALA A 241 -20.76 17.83 -4.17
N CYS A 242 -20.22 18.03 -5.38
CA CYS A 242 -20.09 16.97 -6.38
C CYS A 242 -19.18 15.82 -5.92
N ILE A 243 -18.09 16.11 -5.20
CA ILE A 243 -17.19 15.08 -4.67
C ILE A 243 -17.89 14.25 -3.59
N ILE A 244 -18.56 14.91 -2.63
CA ILE A 244 -19.32 14.22 -1.58
C ILE A 244 -20.41 13.35 -2.20
N LEU A 245 -21.16 13.91 -3.15
CA LEU A 245 -22.17 13.16 -3.90
C LEU A 245 -21.52 11.96 -4.62
N GLY A 246 -20.37 12.14 -5.26
CA GLY A 246 -19.63 11.05 -5.92
C GLY A 246 -19.19 9.94 -4.95
N ILE A 247 -18.70 10.30 -3.76
CA ILE A 247 -18.29 9.34 -2.72
C ILE A 247 -19.47 8.51 -2.23
N VAL A 248 -20.67 9.09 -2.17
CA VAL A 248 -21.89 8.36 -1.75
C VAL A 248 -22.49 7.55 -2.92
N MET A 249 -22.59 8.16 -4.10
CA MET A 249 -23.26 7.56 -5.25
C MET A 249 -22.44 6.44 -5.90
N THR A 250 -21.12 6.53 -5.91
CA THR A 250 -20.29 5.52 -6.61
C THR A 250 -20.40 4.13 -5.95
N PRO A 251 -20.27 3.97 -4.62
CA PRO A 251 -20.51 2.68 -3.96
C PRO A 251 -21.95 2.18 -4.15
N LEU A 252 -22.94 3.07 -4.13
CA LEU A 252 -24.35 2.70 -4.35
C LEU A 252 -24.56 2.15 -5.75
N LEU A 253 -24.06 2.85 -6.77
CA LEU A 253 -24.10 2.37 -8.16
C LEU A 253 -23.31 1.07 -8.33
N ALA A 254 -22.13 0.96 -7.71
CA ALA A 254 -21.32 -0.26 -7.75
C ALA A 254 -22.07 -1.46 -7.15
N TYR A 255 -22.86 -1.27 -6.09
CA TYR A 255 -23.67 -2.32 -5.49
C TYR A 255 -24.71 -2.91 -6.44
N TYR A 256 -25.35 -2.08 -7.27
CA TYR A 256 -26.36 -2.56 -8.22
C TYR A 256 -25.77 -3.02 -9.55
N LEU A 257 -24.66 -2.43 -10.00
CA LEU A 257 -24.09 -2.68 -11.33
C LEU A 257 -23.00 -3.75 -11.35
N ILE A 258 -22.33 -4.02 -10.22
CA ILE A 258 -21.13 -4.86 -10.17
C ILE A 258 -21.39 -6.10 -9.27
N PRO A 259 -21.54 -7.31 -9.85
CA PRO A 259 -21.82 -8.52 -9.09
C PRO A 259 -20.78 -8.84 -8.00
N SER A 260 -19.50 -8.63 -8.29
CA SER A 260 -18.41 -8.87 -7.35
C SER A 260 -18.46 -7.93 -6.15
N PHE A 261 -18.84 -6.66 -6.37
CA PHE A 261 -19.02 -5.68 -5.30
C PHE A 261 -20.23 -6.04 -4.42
N LYS A 262 -21.36 -6.39 -5.06
CA LYS A 262 -22.56 -6.89 -4.37
C LYS A 262 -22.25 -8.09 -3.48
N ALA A 263 -21.59 -9.11 -4.03
CA ALA A 263 -21.19 -10.31 -3.30
C ALA A 263 -20.33 -9.98 -2.06
N LYS A 264 -19.44 -8.99 -2.16
CA LYS A 264 -18.59 -8.57 -1.05
C LYS A 264 -19.36 -7.86 0.05
N VAL A 265 -20.30 -6.99 -0.31
CA VAL A 265 -21.16 -6.27 0.63
C VAL A 265 -22.12 -7.25 1.34
N GLU A 266 -22.69 -8.20 0.60
CA GLU A 266 -23.55 -9.25 1.16
C GLU A 266 -22.78 -10.13 2.16
N TYR A 267 -21.57 -10.57 1.81
CA TYR A 267 -20.71 -11.32 2.73
C TYR A 267 -20.40 -10.53 4.01
N MET A 268 -20.04 -9.25 3.89
CA MET A 268 -19.75 -8.41 5.06
C MET A 268 -20.97 -8.24 5.98
N SER A 269 -22.16 -8.12 5.38
CA SER A 269 -23.42 -8.01 6.11
C SER A 269 -23.74 -9.32 6.84
N TYR A 270 -23.52 -10.45 6.16
CA TYR A 270 -23.69 -11.79 6.72
C TYR A 270 -22.71 -12.08 7.86
N ASP A 271 -21.41 -11.78 7.70
CA ASP A 271 -20.39 -11.91 8.75
C ASP A 271 -20.74 -11.08 9.98
N SER A 272 -21.20 -9.84 9.76
CA SER A 272 -21.62 -8.95 10.85
C SER A 272 -22.86 -9.46 11.58
N TRP A 273 -23.83 -10.02 10.85
CA TRP A 273 -25.02 -10.66 11.45
C TRP A 273 -24.63 -11.89 12.28
N MET A 274 -23.76 -12.74 11.73
CA MET A 274 -23.30 -13.97 12.39
C MET A 274 -22.53 -13.68 13.68
N ARG A 275 -21.72 -12.61 13.69
CA ARG A 275 -21.02 -12.13 14.90
C ARG A 275 -21.98 -11.74 16.02
N ARG A 276 -23.08 -11.05 15.70
CA ARG A 276 -24.08 -10.63 16.69
C ARG A 276 -24.83 -11.80 17.34
N HIS A 277 -24.80 -12.97 16.70
CA HIS A 277 -25.45 -14.20 17.18
C HIS A 277 -24.42 -15.22 17.72
N GLU A 278 -23.21 -14.77 18.08
CA GLU A 278 -22.13 -15.57 18.70
C GLU A 278 -21.65 -16.79 17.88
N MET A 279 -22.17 -17.00 16.68
CA MET A 279 -21.73 -18.03 15.74
C MET A 279 -20.61 -17.55 14.79
N GLY A 280 -20.08 -16.33 15.01
CA GLY A 280 -19.11 -15.66 14.14
C GLY A 280 -17.67 -16.16 14.26
N ALA A 281 -17.40 -17.14 15.12
CA ALA A 281 -16.08 -17.66 15.47
C ALA A 281 -15.20 -18.13 14.28
N LEU A 282 -15.82 -18.52 13.16
CA LEU A 282 -15.14 -19.15 12.03
C LEU A 282 -14.85 -18.21 10.84
N TYR A 283 -15.19 -16.92 10.92
CA TYR A 283 -15.14 -16.02 9.76
C TYR A 283 -14.07 -14.92 9.84
N ALA A 284 -13.67 -14.43 8.65
CA ALA A 284 -12.46 -13.64 8.45
C ALA A 284 -12.53 -12.21 9.01
N ASP A 285 -13.72 -11.62 9.15
CA ASP A 285 -13.88 -10.23 9.62
C ASP A 285 -14.19 -10.17 11.12
N SER A 286 -15.00 -11.09 11.65
CA SER A 286 -15.19 -11.28 13.09
C SER A 286 -13.88 -11.58 13.83
N GLY A 287 -13.06 -12.49 13.29
CA GLY A 287 -11.76 -12.81 13.88
C GLY A 287 -10.80 -11.61 13.93
N ARG A 288 -10.89 -10.68 12.97
CA ARG A 288 -10.09 -9.45 12.98
C ARG A 288 -10.51 -8.48 14.08
N ILE A 289 -11.79 -8.40 14.40
CA ILE A 289 -12.27 -7.54 15.49
C ILE A 289 -11.78 -8.08 16.83
N VAL A 290 -11.98 -9.38 17.09
CA VAL A 290 -11.46 -10.04 18.30
C VAL A 290 -9.95 -9.83 18.42
N SER A 291 -9.23 -9.97 17.31
CA SER A 291 -7.79 -9.71 17.25
C SER A 291 -7.42 -8.27 17.62
N VAL A 292 -8.22 -7.26 17.23
CA VAL A 292 -8.03 -5.86 17.63
C VAL A 292 -8.38 -5.64 19.10
N GLU A 293 -9.44 -6.28 19.61
CA GLU A 293 -9.82 -6.23 21.02
C GLU A 293 -8.72 -6.79 21.93
N VAL A 294 -8.16 -7.95 21.56
CA VAL A 294 -7.01 -8.54 22.25
C VAL A 294 -5.80 -7.61 22.20
N GLY A 295 -5.49 -7.03 21.03
CA GLY A 295 -4.41 -6.04 20.91
C GLY A 295 -4.61 -4.81 21.78
N TYR A 296 -5.84 -4.30 21.86
CA TYR A 296 -6.20 -3.17 22.72
C TYR A 296 -6.08 -3.52 24.21
N GLU A 297 -6.44 -4.74 24.60
CA GLU A 297 -6.26 -5.21 25.97
C GLU A 297 -4.78 -5.31 26.34
N ILE A 298 -3.93 -5.85 25.46
CA ILE A 298 -2.47 -5.88 25.67
C ILE A 298 -1.93 -4.47 25.85
N PHE A 299 -2.36 -3.52 25.00
CA PHE A 299 -1.98 -2.12 25.13
C PHE A 299 -2.40 -1.53 26.49
N ARG A 300 -3.63 -1.82 26.97
CA ARG A 300 -4.08 -1.36 28.28
C ARG A 300 -3.29 -1.96 29.44
N ARG A 301 -2.88 -3.22 29.33
CA ARG A 301 -2.04 -3.90 30.34
C ARG A 301 -0.60 -3.40 30.32
N HIS A 302 -0.07 -3.01 29.16
CA HIS A 302 1.32 -2.61 28.95
C HIS A 302 1.46 -1.33 28.09
N PRO A 303 1.04 -0.15 28.58
CA PRO A 303 0.86 1.04 27.74
C PRO A 303 2.14 1.71 27.26
N VAL A 304 3.26 1.58 27.99
CA VAL A 304 4.50 2.31 27.70
C VAL A 304 5.43 1.51 26.79
N PHE A 305 5.89 0.35 27.25
CA PHE A 305 6.88 -0.47 26.55
C PHE A 305 6.26 -1.68 25.82
N GLY A 306 4.95 -1.89 25.95
CA GLY A 306 4.29 -3.09 25.48
C GLY A 306 4.83 -4.36 26.15
N VAL A 307 4.58 -5.49 25.50
CA VAL A 307 5.14 -6.80 25.87
C VAL A 307 6.36 -7.19 25.02
N GLY A 308 6.74 -6.34 24.07
CA GLY A 308 7.81 -6.61 23.12
C GLY A 308 7.42 -7.62 22.05
N VAL A 309 8.09 -7.54 20.90
CA VAL A 309 7.74 -8.39 19.75
C VAL A 309 8.06 -9.87 20.01
N GLY A 310 9.03 -10.17 20.88
CA GLY A 310 9.35 -11.56 21.24
C GLY A 310 8.26 -12.26 22.06
N HIS A 311 7.48 -11.52 22.86
CA HIS A 311 6.43 -12.13 23.72
C HIS A 311 5.01 -11.96 23.18
N ILE A 312 4.79 -11.10 22.18
CA ILE A 312 3.44 -10.76 21.70
C ILE A 312 2.61 -11.97 21.28
N ARG A 313 3.23 -13.01 20.69
CA ARG A 313 2.52 -14.24 20.30
C ARG A 313 2.01 -15.01 21.52
N ASN A 314 2.85 -15.13 22.55
CA ASN A 314 2.51 -15.83 23.78
C ASN A 314 1.38 -15.09 24.51
N GLU A 315 1.46 -13.76 24.54
CA GLU A 315 0.46 -12.93 25.18
C GLU A 315 -0.89 -12.97 24.44
N VAL A 316 -0.88 -12.89 23.11
CA VAL A 316 -2.09 -13.05 22.30
C VAL A 316 -2.69 -14.44 22.54
N ASN A 317 -1.88 -15.51 22.47
CA ASN A 317 -2.37 -16.87 22.69
C ASN A 317 -2.95 -17.05 24.10
N ARG A 318 -2.35 -16.44 25.12
CA ARG A 318 -2.86 -16.45 26.50
C ARG A 318 -4.25 -15.82 26.59
N ILE A 319 -4.42 -14.60 26.07
CA ILE A 319 -5.71 -13.90 26.14
C ILE A 319 -6.78 -14.62 25.30
N PHE A 320 -6.40 -15.16 24.13
CA PHE A 320 -7.32 -15.97 23.33
C PHE A 320 -7.76 -17.24 24.07
N ALA A 321 -6.84 -17.96 24.73
CA ALA A 321 -7.19 -19.15 25.52
C ALA A 321 -8.07 -18.81 26.74
N GLU A 322 -7.87 -17.65 27.37
CA GLU A 322 -8.66 -17.20 28.52
C GLU A 322 -10.08 -16.77 28.15
N LYS A 323 -10.26 -16.06 27.02
CA LYS A 323 -11.51 -15.37 26.70
C LYS A 323 -12.25 -15.86 25.46
N HIS A 324 -11.56 -16.61 24.61
CA HIS A 324 -12.06 -17.05 23.32
C HIS A 324 -11.63 -18.49 23.02
N ALA A 325 -11.77 -19.37 24.02
CA ALA A 325 -11.39 -20.78 23.92
C ALA A 325 -12.11 -21.53 22.78
N ASP A 326 -13.25 -21.02 22.34
CA ASP A 326 -14.07 -21.58 21.27
C ASP A 326 -13.53 -21.27 19.86
N LEU A 327 -12.51 -20.41 19.74
CA LEU A 327 -11.90 -20.04 18.46
C LEU A 327 -10.77 -21.00 18.10
N PRO A 328 -10.80 -21.64 16.90
CA PRO A 328 -9.84 -22.68 16.55
C PRO A 328 -8.41 -22.14 16.39
N HIS A 329 -8.24 -20.88 15.97
CA HIS A 329 -6.94 -20.28 15.73
C HIS A 329 -6.87 -18.79 16.15
N PRO A 330 -5.94 -18.41 17.05
CA PRO A 330 -5.75 -17.03 17.44
C PRO A 330 -5.18 -16.21 16.28
N LEU A 331 -5.88 -15.13 15.92
CA LEU A 331 -5.42 -14.16 14.93
C LEU A 331 -4.58 -13.09 15.61
N MET A 332 -3.39 -12.87 15.09
CA MET A 332 -2.51 -11.80 15.52
C MET A 332 -3.11 -10.41 15.20
N PRO A 333 -3.11 -9.43 16.14
CA PRO A 333 -3.67 -8.08 15.98
C PRO A 333 -3.32 -7.42 14.63
N HIS A 334 -4.27 -7.39 13.69
CA HIS A 334 -4.03 -6.82 12.36
C HIS A 334 -3.74 -5.31 12.48
N ASN A 335 -2.69 -4.84 11.79
CA ASN A 335 -2.15 -3.46 11.79
C ASN A 335 -1.32 -3.04 13.03
N GLN A 336 -1.00 -3.92 13.98
CA GLN A 336 -0.14 -3.60 15.13
C GLN A 336 1.22 -4.32 15.10
N PHE A 337 1.86 -4.40 13.92
CA PHE A 337 3.19 -5.01 13.81
C PHE A 337 4.22 -4.08 13.24
#